data_AF-A0A0R1N8J5-F1
#
_entry.id   AF-A0A0R1N8J5-F1
#
_cell.length_a   1.000
_cell.length_b   1.000
_cell.length_c   1.000
_cell.angle_alpha   90.00
_cell.angle_beta   90.00
_cell.angle_gamma   90.00
#
_symmetry.space_group_name_H-M   'P 1'
#
loop_
_entity.id
_entity.type
_entity.pdbx_description
1 polymer ?
#
loop_
_entity_poly.entity_id
_entity_poly.type
_entity_poly.pdbx_seq_one_letter_code
_entity_poly.pdbx_strand_id
1 'polypeptide(L)'
;MFVFNASATRKQYWLPYFGIIALTVLVAWATGASEFVYNAGIHGAFKLGLRLGNNGRALTFLMYYIVVRIANFTLRARRLHDTNRSNWWIFIDMVPVIGQIWLFILTVLPSNPMINRWPVNQTDAE
;
A
#
# COMPACT_ATOMS: atom_id res chain seq x y z
N MET A 1 3.40 2.63 20.85
CA MET A 1 2.15 3.45 20.82
C MET A 1 1.79 3.77 19.37
N PHE A 2 0.52 3.87 18.97
CA PHE A 2 0.18 4.27 17.58
C PHE A 2 0.44 5.77 17.37
N VAL A 3 1.60 6.13 16.85
CA VAL A 3 1.97 7.53 16.57
C VAL A 3 1.59 7.88 15.13
N PHE A 4 0.53 8.67 14.98
CA PHE A 4 0.01 9.09 13.67
C PHE A 4 0.79 10.26 13.04
N ASN A 5 1.60 10.96 13.84
CA ASN A 5 2.39 12.11 13.41
C ASN A 5 3.85 11.75 13.04
N ALA A 6 4.18 10.46 12.95
CA ALA A 6 5.53 10.01 12.64
C ALA A 6 5.83 10.01 11.13
N SER A 7 7.09 10.19 10.79
CA SER A 7 7.65 10.06 9.44
C SER A 7 8.40 8.73 9.26
N ALA A 8 8.53 8.26 8.02
CA ALA A 8 9.26 7.05 7.69
C ALA A 8 10.31 7.31 6.60
N THR A 9 11.54 6.89 6.87
CA THR A 9 12.64 6.93 5.89
C THR A 9 12.41 5.96 4.73
N ARG A 10 13.20 6.09 3.67
CA ARG A 10 13.14 5.20 2.50
C ARG A 10 13.25 3.72 2.85
N LYS A 11 14.20 3.33 3.72
CA LYS A 11 14.37 1.93 4.12
C LYS A 11 13.14 1.41 4.90
N GLN A 12 12.62 2.23 5.79
CA GLN A 12 11.44 1.94 6.60
C GLN A 12 10.15 1.82 5.77
N TYR A 13 10.11 2.43 4.59
CA TYR A 13 9.01 2.29 3.64
C TYR A 13 9.20 1.10 2.68
N TRP A 14 10.33 1.04 1.98
CA TRP A 14 10.56 0.08 0.89
C TRP A 14 10.66 -1.36 1.39
N LEU A 15 11.28 -1.59 2.55
CA LEU A 15 11.43 -2.95 3.09
C LEU A 15 10.08 -3.61 3.39
N PRO A 16 9.18 -3.02 4.22
CA PRO A 16 7.87 -3.60 4.44
C PRO A 16 6.99 -3.56 3.18
N TYR A 17 7.16 -2.57 2.29
CA TYR A 17 6.42 -2.54 1.03
C TYR A 17 6.73 -3.78 0.16
N PHE A 18 8.01 -4.09 -0.06
CA PHE A 18 8.40 -5.29 -0.80
C PHE A 18 8.05 -6.58 -0.05
N GLY A 19 8.20 -6.60 1.29
CA GLY A 19 7.78 -7.73 2.11
C GLY A 19 6.28 -8.01 1.99
N ILE A 20 5.46 -6.96 2.00
CA ILE A 20 4.02 -7.06 1.77
C ILE A 20 3.72 -7.58 0.37
N ILE A 21 4.41 -7.09 -0.67
CA ILE A 21 4.23 -7.60 -2.04
C ILE A 21 4.56 -9.09 -2.11
N ALA A 22 5.71 -9.50 -1.58
CA ALA A 22 6.12 -10.90 -1.57
C ALA A 22 5.11 -11.78 -0.82
N LEU A 23 4.68 -11.36 0.36
CA LEU A 23 3.65 -12.06 1.14
C LEU A 23 2.31 -12.13 0.38
N THR A 24 1.92 -11.04 -0.28
CA THR A 24 0.68 -10.99 -1.07
C THR A 24 0.73 -11.98 -2.22
N VAL A 25 1.86 -12.06 -2.92
CA VAL A 25 2.08 -13.04 -4.01
C VAL A 25 2.01 -14.46 -3.48
N LEU A 26 2.67 -14.75 -2.35
CA LEU A 26 2.65 -16.08 -1.72
C LEU A 26 1.25 -16.49 -1.28
N VAL A 27 0.52 -15.61 -0.60
CA VAL A 27 -0.87 -15.86 -0.18
C VAL A 27 -1.78 -16.02 -1.40
N ALA A 28 -1.58 -15.23 -2.46
CA ALA A 28 -2.36 -15.38 -3.69
C ALA A 28 -2.13 -16.72 -4.38
N TRP A 29 -0.88 -17.22 -4.41
CA TRP A 29 -0.55 -18.55 -4.91
C TRP A 29 -1.16 -19.66 -4.05
N ALA A 30 -0.97 -19.62 -2.72
CA ALA A 30 -1.46 -20.66 -1.81
C ALA A 30 -3.00 -20.76 -1.81
N THR A 31 -3.68 -19.62 -1.94
CA THR A 31 -5.15 -19.57 -1.97
C THR A 31 -5.74 -19.86 -3.35
N GLY A 32 -4.92 -19.92 -4.41
CA GLY A 32 -5.39 -19.97 -5.79
C GLY A 32 -5.93 -18.64 -6.31
N ALA A 33 -5.80 -17.55 -5.54
CA ALA A 33 -6.23 -16.21 -5.91
C ALA A 33 -5.44 -15.62 -7.10
N SER A 34 -4.29 -16.18 -7.46
CA SER A 34 -3.51 -15.78 -8.64
C SER A 34 -4.32 -15.91 -9.94
N GLU A 35 -5.17 -16.94 -10.05
CA GLU A 35 -6.10 -17.11 -11.16
C GLU A 35 -7.17 -16.01 -11.16
N PHE A 36 -7.63 -15.59 -9.98
CA PHE A 36 -8.62 -14.53 -9.83
C PHE A 36 -8.04 -13.17 -10.20
N VAL A 37 -6.81 -12.86 -9.80
CA VAL A 37 -6.12 -11.61 -10.13
C VAL A 37 -5.84 -11.51 -11.63
N TYR A 38 -5.34 -12.59 -12.25
CA TYR A 38 -5.14 -12.66 -13.70
C TYR A 38 -6.44 -12.39 -14.46
N ASN A 39 -7.52 -13.09 -14.08
CA ASN A 39 -8.83 -12.90 -14.72
C ASN A 39 -9.46 -11.53 -14.42
N ALA A 40 -9.25 -10.96 -13.22
CA ALA A 40 -9.75 -9.62 -12.88
C ALA A 40 -8.99 -8.51 -13.61
N GLY A 41 -7.69 -8.68 -13.87
CA GLY A 41 -6.90 -7.78 -14.70
C GLY A 41 -7.33 -7.80 -16.17
N ILE A 42 -7.76 -8.96 -16.68
CA ILE A 42 -8.22 -9.16 -18.07
C ILE A 42 -9.70 -8.77 -18.26
N HIS A 43 -10.56 -9.00 -17.25
CA HIS A 43 -12.02 -8.89 -17.38
C HIS A 43 -12.69 -7.83 -16.48
N GLY A 44 -11.92 -7.13 -15.65
CA GLY A 44 -12.40 -6.08 -14.74
C GLY A 44 -12.97 -6.59 -13.42
N ALA A 45 -12.99 -5.70 -12.41
CA ALA A 45 -13.41 -5.97 -11.02
C ALA A 45 -14.86 -6.48 -10.89
N PHE A 46 -15.71 -6.24 -11.88
CA PHE A 46 -17.12 -6.65 -11.87
C PHE A 46 -17.32 -8.18 -11.98
N LYS A 47 -16.54 -8.88 -12.82
CA LYS A 47 -16.61 -10.36 -12.90
C LYS A 47 -15.97 -11.06 -11.70
N LEU A 48 -15.09 -10.38 -10.98
CA LEU A 48 -14.49 -10.84 -9.73
C LEU A 48 -15.55 -10.97 -8.61
N GLY A 49 -16.47 -9.99 -8.52
CA GLY A 49 -17.60 -10.00 -7.58
C GLY A 49 -18.53 -11.21 -7.74
N LEU A 50 -18.80 -11.62 -8.98
CA LEU A 50 -19.69 -12.76 -9.28
C LEU A 50 -19.06 -14.13 -8.95
N ARG A 51 -17.72 -14.26 -8.95
CA ARG A 51 -17.01 -15.49 -8.60
C ARG A 51 -16.73 -15.64 -7.10
N LEU A 52 -16.68 -14.53 -6.36
CA LEU A 52 -16.52 -14.50 -4.90
C LEU A 52 -17.68 -15.20 -4.17
N GLY A 53 -18.88 -15.20 -4.73
CA GLY A 53 -20.08 -15.79 -4.12
C GLY A 53 -20.05 -17.31 -3.96
N ASN A 54 -19.10 -18.04 -4.58
CA ASN A 54 -19.12 -19.51 -4.64
C ASN A 54 -17.85 -20.19 -4.09
N ASN A 55 -16.86 -19.44 -3.58
CA ASN A 55 -15.56 -19.99 -3.19
C ASN A 55 -15.05 -19.40 -1.87
N GLY A 56 -15.10 -20.17 -0.77
CA GLY A 56 -14.59 -19.73 0.54
C GLY A 56 -13.14 -19.22 0.52
N ARG A 57 -12.31 -19.75 -0.38
CA ARG A 57 -10.91 -19.31 -0.60
C ARG A 57 -10.81 -17.85 -1.05
N ALA A 58 -11.74 -17.38 -1.88
CA ALA A 58 -11.75 -16.03 -2.40
C ALA A 58 -12.15 -15.00 -1.34
N LEU A 59 -13.07 -15.37 -0.44
CA LEU A 59 -13.44 -14.55 0.72
C LEU A 59 -12.26 -14.39 1.69
N THR A 60 -11.53 -15.47 1.99
CA THR A 60 -10.33 -15.41 2.83
C THR A 60 -9.26 -14.49 2.24
N PHE A 61 -9.02 -14.58 0.92
CA PHE A 61 -8.08 -13.70 0.24
C PHE A 61 -8.52 -12.23 0.29
N LEU A 62 -9.81 -11.94 0.11
CA LEU A 62 -10.35 -10.58 0.18
C LEU A 62 -10.11 -9.95 1.56
N MET A 63 -10.38 -10.69 2.64
CA MET A 63 -10.16 -10.21 4.01
C MET A 63 -8.68 -9.89 4.25
N TYR A 64 -7.78 -10.79 3.83
CA TYR A 64 -6.34 -10.55 3.87
C TYR A 64 -5.95 -9.30 3.06
N TYR A 65 -6.46 -9.17 1.84
CA TYR A 65 -6.13 -8.07 0.94
C TYR A 65 -6.53 -6.71 1.52
N ILE A 66 -7.70 -6.61 2.16
CA ILE A 66 -8.17 -5.37 2.81
C ILE A 66 -7.22 -4.96 3.94
N VAL A 67 -6.86 -5.89 4.84
CA VAL A 67 -5.94 -5.62 5.95
C VAL A 67 -4.59 -5.12 5.44
N VAL A 68 -4.04 -5.79 4.43
CA VAL A 68 -2.78 -5.42 3.81
C VAL A 68 -2.85 -4.06 3.10
N ARG A 69 -4.00 -3.71 2.51
CA ARG A 69 -4.17 -2.42 1.85
C ARG A 69 -4.21 -1.26 2.86
N ILE A 70 -4.80 -1.47 4.02
CA ILE A 70 -4.75 -0.50 5.13
C ILE A 70 -3.31 -0.32 5.62
N ALA A 71 -2.55 -1.41 5.79
CA ALA A 71 -1.14 -1.33 6.17
C ALA A 71 -0.31 -0.53 5.14
N ASN A 72 -0.50 -0.81 3.85
CA ASN A 72 0.14 -0.05 2.76
C ASN A 72 -0.22 1.44 2.77
N PHE A 73 -1.48 1.77 3.05
CA PHE A 73 -1.92 3.16 3.14
C PHE A 73 -1.18 3.89 4.25
N THR A 74 -1.05 3.28 5.43
CA THR A 74 -0.30 3.83 6.56
C THR A 74 1.18 4.02 6.24
N LEU A 75 1.83 3.05 5.58
CA LEU A 75 3.23 3.17 5.16
C LEU A 75 3.44 4.33 4.18
N ARG A 76 2.55 4.46 3.18
CA ARG A 76 2.60 5.57 2.21
C ARG A 76 2.37 6.92 2.87
N ALA A 77 1.45 7.02 3.83
CA ALA A 77 1.20 8.24 4.59
C ALA A 77 2.45 8.72 5.34
N ARG A 78 3.09 7.84 6.12
CA ARG A 78 4.34 8.16 6.83
C ARG A 78 5.47 8.54 5.88
N ARG A 79 5.51 7.91 4.71
CA ARG A 79 6.50 8.22 3.69
C ARG A 79 6.29 9.61 3.08
N LEU A 80 5.05 10.00 2.83
CA LEU A 80 4.71 11.33 2.35
C LEU A 80 5.03 12.41 3.40
N HIS A 81 4.76 12.12 4.67
CA HIS A 81 5.15 12.98 5.79
C HIS A 81 6.67 13.25 5.81
N ASP A 82 7.51 12.25 5.55
CA ASP A 82 8.98 12.42 5.48
C ASP A 82 9.44 13.39 4.35
N THR A 83 8.62 13.54 3.31
CA THR A 83 8.84 14.52 2.21
C THR A 83 8.08 15.83 2.41
N ASN A 84 7.53 16.08 3.60
CA ASN A 84 6.69 17.23 3.94
C ASN A 84 5.44 17.37 3.06
N ARG A 85 4.78 16.25 2.74
CA ARG A 85 3.54 16.19 1.94
C ARG A 85 2.39 15.64 2.78
N SER A 86 1.19 16.15 2.54
CA SER A 86 -0.02 15.67 3.20
C SER A 86 -0.47 14.30 2.66
N ASN A 87 -1.23 13.55 3.46
CA ASN A 87 -1.76 12.24 3.06
C ASN A 87 -2.76 12.30 1.89
N TRP A 88 -3.29 13.49 1.58
CA TRP A 88 -4.18 13.70 0.45
C TRP A 88 -3.54 13.37 -0.91
N TRP A 89 -2.20 13.40 -1.00
CA TRP A 89 -1.49 13.00 -2.22
C TRP A 89 -1.72 11.53 -2.58
N ILE A 90 -2.13 10.67 -1.64
CA ILE A 90 -2.46 9.26 -1.91
C ILE A 90 -3.67 9.12 -2.84
N PHE A 91 -4.62 10.07 -2.83
CA PHE A 91 -5.81 9.98 -3.69
C PHE A 91 -5.49 10.10 -5.19
N ILE A 92 -4.29 10.58 -5.54
CA ILE A 92 -3.84 10.60 -6.93
C ILE A 92 -3.72 9.17 -7.49
N ASP A 93 -3.59 8.13 -6.64
CA ASP A 93 -3.64 6.71 -7.05
C ASP A 93 -4.95 6.33 -7.77
N MET A 94 -6.02 7.14 -7.63
CA MET A 94 -7.27 6.97 -8.38
C MET A 94 -7.15 7.34 -9.87
N VAL A 95 -6.15 8.14 -10.25
CA VAL A 95 -5.87 8.46 -11.65
C VAL A 95 -4.95 7.37 -12.22
N PRO A 96 -5.44 6.51 -13.14
CA PRO A 96 -4.66 5.40 -13.65
C PRO A 96 -3.41 5.90 -14.39
N VAL A 97 -2.33 5.12 -14.32
CA VAL A 97 -1.03 5.38 -14.92
C VAL A 97 -0.32 6.60 -14.32
N ILE A 98 -0.82 7.82 -14.57
CA ILE A 98 -0.17 9.07 -14.17
C ILE A 98 -0.08 9.17 -12.65
N GLY A 99 -1.16 8.83 -11.95
CA GLY A 99 -1.20 8.94 -10.50
C GLY A 99 -0.28 7.95 -9.79
N GLN A 100 -0.18 6.74 -10.33
CA GLN A 100 0.73 5.71 -9.84
C GLN A 100 2.19 6.11 -10.02
N ILE A 101 2.55 6.62 -11.20
CA ILE A 101 3.90 7.10 -11.49
C ILE A 101 4.25 8.26 -10.56
N TRP A 102 3.32 9.22 -10.38
CA TRP A 102 3.56 10.36 -9.50
C TRP A 102 3.77 9.97 -8.04
N LEU A 103 2.92 9.09 -7.51
CA LEU A 103 3.09 8.58 -6.15
C LEU A 103 4.38 7.79 -5.98
N PHE A 104 4.79 7.01 -6.99
CA PHE A 104 6.07 6.32 -6.99
C PHE A 104 7.24 7.31 -6.91
N ILE A 105 7.21 8.41 -7.69
CA ILE A 105 8.24 9.45 -7.62
C ILE A 105 8.31 10.02 -6.19
N LEU A 106 7.15 10.38 -5.60
CA LEU A 106 7.09 10.93 -4.25
C LEU A 106 7.69 9.99 -3.18
N THR A 107 7.52 8.67 -3.31
CA THR A 107 8.07 7.71 -2.33
C THR A 107 9.58 7.48 -2.48
N VAL A 108 10.20 7.87 -3.60
CA VAL A 108 11.64 7.73 -3.86
C VAL A 108 12.44 9.00 -3.50
N LEU A 109 11.80 10.18 -3.51
CA LEU A 109 12.42 11.47 -3.20
C LEU A 109 13.23 11.47 -1.89
N PRO A 110 14.30 12.27 -1.74
CA PRO A 110 15.00 12.37 -0.47
C PRO A 110 14.09 12.92 0.64
N SER A 111 14.38 12.55 1.89
CA SER A 111 13.76 13.15 3.08
C SER A 111 14.07 14.65 3.12
N ASN A 112 13.14 15.46 3.65
CA ASN A 112 13.36 16.90 3.82
C ASN A 112 13.36 17.27 5.31
N PRO A 113 14.49 17.11 6.02
CA PRO A 113 14.55 17.31 7.48
C PRO A 113 14.47 18.79 7.90
N MET A 114 14.78 19.74 7.00
CA MET A 114 14.90 21.16 7.39
C MET A 114 13.55 21.87 7.55
N ILE A 115 12.51 21.47 6.80
CA ILE A 115 11.20 22.17 6.78
C ILE A 115 10.04 21.19 7.03
N ASN A 116 10.31 20.02 7.64
CA ASN A 116 9.29 19.00 7.81
C ASN A 116 8.27 19.35 8.90
N ARG A 117 6.97 19.32 8.56
CA ARG A 117 5.88 19.36 9.55
C ARG A 117 5.86 18.13 10.47
N TRP A 118 6.43 17.01 10.02
CA TRP A 118 6.49 15.73 10.73
C TRP A 118 7.94 15.34 11.08
N PRO A 119 8.60 16.04 12.02
CA PRO A 119 10.03 15.87 12.27
C PRO A 119 10.39 14.54 12.97
N VAL A 120 9.44 13.92 13.67
CA VAL A 120 9.69 12.71 14.45
C VAL A 120 9.75 11.49 13.54
N ASN A 121 10.84 10.72 13.58
CA ASN A 121 10.92 9.44 12.89
C ASN A 121 10.16 8.36 13.67
N GLN A 122 9.60 7.37 12.98
CA GLN A 122 8.93 6.24 13.63
C GLN A 122 9.81 5.44 14.60
N THR A 123 11.13 5.36 14.42
CA THR A 123 12.02 4.68 15.39
C THR A 123 12.19 5.45 16.68
N ASP A 124 11.97 6.77 16.64
CA ASP A 124 12.15 7.66 17.78
C ASP A 124 10.81 7.90 18.51
N ALA A 125 9.73 7.35 17.96
CA ALA A 125 8.36 7.46 18.46
C ALA A 125 7.91 6.24 19.27
N GLU A 126 8.75 5.20 19.34
CA GLU A 126 8.54 3.95 20.09
C GLU A 126 9.33 3.95 21.40
#